data_AF-A0A439F6C0-F1
#
_entry.id   AF-A0A439F6C0-F1
#
_cell.length_a   1.000
_cell.length_b   1.000
_cell.length_c   1.000
_cell.angle_alpha   90.00
_cell.angle_beta   90.00
_cell.angle_gamma   90.00
#
_symmetry.space_group_name_H-M   'P 1'
#
loop_
_entity.id
_entity.type
_entity.pdbx_description
1 polymer ?
#
loop_
_entity_poly.entity_id
_entity_poly.type
_entity_poly.pdbx_seq_one_letter_code
_entity_poly.pdbx_strand_id
1 'polypeptide(L)'
;KGESYAWARPSLHAKKLRDVELKAGSKAVRGQKGAAHAYNIKSHREEERRWVEQAEGAYARFVAGWNQRGPRKARTDAANEVRR
;
A
#
# COMPACT_ATOMS: atom_id res chain seq x y z
N LYS A 1 -4.89 -13.99 3.46
CA LYS A 1 -5.52 -13.01 4.36
C LYS A 1 -5.96 -11.83 3.51
N GLY A 2 -7.24 -11.47 3.55
CA GLY A 2 -7.78 -10.32 2.83
C GLY A 2 -7.33 -9.03 3.49
N GLU A 3 -6.11 -8.60 3.19
CA GLU A 3 -5.65 -7.27 3.59
C GLU A 3 -6.44 -6.26 2.79
N SER A 4 -7.33 -5.53 3.47
CA SER A 4 -8.16 -4.50 2.86
C SER A 4 -7.27 -3.34 2.45
N TYR A 5 -6.70 -3.36 1.24
CA TYR A 5 -5.85 -2.28 0.67
C TYR A 5 -6.51 -0.88 0.70
N ALA A 6 -7.79 -0.79 1.07
CA ALA A 6 -8.49 0.43 1.41
C ALA A 6 -7.76 1.33 2.43
N TRP A 7 -7.01 0.75 3.38
CA TRP A 7 -6.38 1.54 4.46
C TRP A 7 -5.25 2.45 4.00
N ALA A 8 -4.62 2.18 2.85
CA ALA A 8 -3.45 2.96 2.41
C ALA A 8 -3.80 4.30 1.76
N ARG A 9 -5.03 4.44 1.22
CA ARG A 9 -5.48 5.65 0.50
C ARG A 9 -6.97 5.95 0.72
N PRO A 10 -7.40 6.24 1.96
CA PRO A 10 -8.81 6.43 2.29
C PRO A 10 -9.46 7.56 1.48
N SER A 11 -8.74 8.65 1.19
CA SER A 11 -9.28 9.76 0.41
C SER A 11 -9.56 9.37 -1.06
N LEU A 12 -8.61 8.66 -1.70
CA LEU A 12 -8.78 8.16 -3.06
C LEU A 12 -9.95 7.17 -3.13
N HIS A 13 -10.08 6.30 -2.14
CA HIS A 13 -11.17 5.34 -2.08
C HIS A 13 -12.53 6.03 -2.00
N ALA A 14 -12.67 7.03 -1.12
CA ALA A 14 -13.90 7.81 -1.00
C ALA A 14 -14.27 8.50 -2.32
N LYS A 15 -13.28 9.03 -3.03
CA LYS A 15 -13.46 9.65 -4.36
C LYS A 15 -13.94 8.64 -5.41
N LYS A 16 -13.33 7.46 -5.47
CA LYS A 16 -13.75 6.38 -6.39
C LYS A 16 -15.16 5.87 -6.09
N LEU A 17 -15.48 5.65 -4.81
CA LEU A 17 -16.85 5.26 -4.41
C LEU A 17 -17.86 6.32 -4.84
N ARG A 18 -17.54 7.59 -4.60
CA ARG A 18 -18.41 8.69 -5.01
C ARG A 18 -18.64 8.73 -6.52
N ASP A 19 -17.59 8.50 -7.32
CA ASP A 19 -17.70 8.43 -8.78
C ASP A 19 -18.63 7.27 -9.21
N VAL A 20 -18.56 6.12 -8.53
CA VAL A 20 -19.44 4.96 -8.77
C VAL A 20 -20.88 5.25 -8.36
N GLU A 21 -21.11 5.83 -7.19
CA GLU A 21 -22.44 6.22 -6.72
C GLU A 21 -23.13 7.19 -7.67
N LEU A 22 -22.38 8.20 -8.16
CA LEU A 22 -22.89 9.16 -9.13
C LEU A 22 -23.27 8.48 -10.44
N LYS A 23 -22.45 7.54 -10.92
CA LYS A 23 -22.75 6.73 -12.11
C LYS A 23 -23.98 5.82 -11.90
N ALA A 24 -24.20 5.37 -10.67
CA ALA A 24 -25.39 4.60 -10.28
C ALA A 24 -26.66 5.45 -10.11
N GLY A 25 -26.61 6.76 -10.40
CA GLY A 25 -27.77 7.66 -10.34
C GLY A 25 -27.98 8.32 -8.97
N SER A 26 -27.01 8.23 -8.05
CA SER A 26 -27.10 8.90 -6.75
C SER A 26 -27.18 10.43 -6.93
N LYS A 27 -27.93 11.09 -6.05
CA LYS A 27 -28.13 12.54 -6.11
C LYS A 27 -26.79 13.28 -6.00
N ALA A 28 -26.51 14.15 -6.95
CA ALA A 28 -25.37 15.05 -6.90
C ALA A 28 -25.69 16.24 -5.97
N VAL A 29 -25.08 16.27 -4.79
CA VAL A 29 -25.18 17.41 -3.88
C VAL A 29 -24.08 18.41 -4.22
N ARG A 30 -24.44 19.59 -4.73
CA ARG A 30 -23.50 20.68 -5.03
C ARG A 30 -23.32 21.58 -3.80
N GLY A 31 -22.13 22.15 -3.63
CA GLY A 31 -21.83 23.11 -2.57
C GLY A 31 -21.55 22.53 -1.18
N GLN A 32 -21.66 21.21 -1.00
CA GLN A 32 -21.35 20.53 0.26
C GLN A 32 -20.03 19.76 0.18
N LYS A 33 -19.20 19.86 1.22
CA LYS A 33 -17.96 19.09 1.33
C LYS A 33 -18.28 17.68 1.80
N GLY A 34 -18.40 16.74 0.86
CA GLY A 34 -18.60 15.31 1.15
C GLY A 34 -17.30 14.59 1.53
N ALA A 35 -17.41 13.30 1.89
CA ALA A 35 -16.26 12.45 2.26
C ALA A 35 -15.15 12.39 1.19
N ALA A 36 -15.51 12.54 -0.09
CA ALA A 36 -14.56 12.60 -1.21
C ALA A 36 -13.73 13.91 -1.26
N HIS A 37 -14.09 14.95 -0.49
CA HIS A 37 -13.41 16.25 -0.51
C HIS A 37 -11.94 16.15 -0.07
N ALA A 38 -11.63 15.25 0.88
CA ALA A 38 -10.26 15.06 1.35
C ALA A 38 -9.28 14.75 0.21
N TYR A 39 -9.72 14.06 -0.83
CA TYR A 39 -8.90 13.78 -2.02
C TYR A 39 -8.56 15.04 -2.84
N ASN A 40 -9.37 16.11 -2.76
CA ASN A 40 -9.06 17.33 -3.50
C ASN A 40 -7.91 18.11 -2.86
N ILE A 41 -7.61 17.88 -1.59
CA ILE A 41 -6.52 18.54 -0.88
C ILE A 41 -5.19 17.90 -1.30
N LYS A 42 -4.28 18.71 -1.85
CA LYS A 42 -3.00 18.23 -2.41
C LYS A 42 -2.10 17.60 -1.34
N SER A 43 -2.00 18.18 -0.15
CA SER A 43 -1.16 17.65 0.95
C SER A 43 -1.58 16.23 1.34
N HIS A 44 -2.88 16.02 1.60
CA HIS A 44 -3.42 14.70 1.91
C HIS A 44 -3.16 13.67 0.80
N ARG A 45 -3.30 14.07 -0.48
CA ARG A 45 -2.98 13.17 -1.60
C ARG A 45 -1.52 12.75 -1.63
N GLU A 46 -0.61 13.68 -1.40
CA GLU A 46 0.84 13.40 -1.42
C GLU A 46 1.26 12.57 -0.21
N GLU A 47 0.70 12.82 0.97
CA GLU A 47 0.94 12.03 2.18
C GLU A 47 0.52 10.57 1.98
N GLU A 48 -0.71 10.33 1.50
CA GLU A 48 -1.19 8.99 1.17
C GLU A 48 -0.33 8.33 0.07
N ARG A 49 0.11 9.10 -0.94
CA ARG A 49 0.97 8.58 -2.02
C ARG A 49 2.33 8.12 -1.49
N ARG A 50 2.99 8.95 -0.67
CA ARG A 50 4.29 8.62 -0.07
C ARG A 50 4.23 7.39 0.83
N TRP A 51 3.13 7.21 1.54
CA TRP A 51 2.91 6.02 2.36
C TRP A 51 2.80 4.75 1.49
N VAL A 52 2.04 4.83 0.40
CA VAL A 52 1.85 3.71 -0.54
C VAL A 52 3.15 3.36 -1.27
N GLU A 53 3.92 4.35 -1.72
CA GLU A 53 5.21 4.15 -2.37
C GLU A 53 6.17 3.34 -1.48
N GLN A 54 6.18 3.60 -0.17
CA GLN A 54 6.98 2.84 0.79
C GLN A 54 6.49 1.40 0.94
N ALA A 55 5.18 1.21 1.01
CA ALA A 55 4.58 -0.13 1.09
C ALA A 55 4.83 -0.96 -0.17
N GLU A 56 4.71 -0.34 -1.36
CA GLU A 56 5.04 -0.95 -2.65
C GLU A 56 6.52 -1.34 -2.73
N GLY A 57 7.42 -0.45 -2.31
CA GLY A 57 8.86 -0.76 -2.24
C GLY A 57 9.17 -1.91 -1.27
N ALA A 58 8.49 -1.97 -0.12
CA ALA A 58 8.62 -3.09 0.82
C ALA A 58 8.11 -4.40 0.22
N TYR A 59 6.95 -4.38 -0.46
CA TYR A 59 6.40 -5.53 -1.15
C TYR A 59 7.30 -6.01 -2.29
N ALA A 60 7.85 -5.10 -3.10
CA ALA A 60 8.77 -5.43 -4.18
C ALA A 60 10.03 -6.14 -3.65
N ARG A 61 10.62 -5.66 -2.56
CA ARG A 61 11.75 -6.34 -1.89
C ARG A 61 11.37 -7.72 -1.35
N PHE A 62 10.20 -7.81 -0.72
CA PHE A 62 9.68 -9.07 -0.20
C PHE A 62 9.51 -10.12 -1.31
N VAL A 63 8.88 -9.74 -2.43
CA VAL A 63 8.67 -10.63 -3.57
C VAL A 63 9.98 -10.97 -4.28
N ALA A 64 10.90 -10.02 -4.41
CA ALA A 64 12.21 -10.26 -5.02
C ALA A 64 13.04 -11.31 -4.26
N GLY A 65 12.94 -11.34 -2.93
CA GLY A 65 13.60 -12.35 -2.09
C GLY A 65 12.81 -13.64 -1.90
N TRP A 66 11.60 -13.75 -2.45
CA TRP A 66 10.74 -14.90 -2.23
C TRP A 66 11.21 -16.11 -3.06
N ASN A 67 11.59 -17.19 -2.37
CA ASN A 67 11.98 -18.46 -2.97
C ASN A 67 11.18 -19.60 -2.33
N GLN A 68 10.45 -20.37 -3.14
CA GLN A 68 9.61 -21.49 -2.68
C GLN A 68 10.38 -22.55 -1.88
N ARG A 69 11.69 -22.69 -2.11
CA ARG A 69 12.54 -23.69 -1.45
C ARG A 69 13.21 -23.19 -0.17
N GLY A 70 13.01 -21.92 0.21
CA GLY A 70 13.67 -21.28 1.35
C GLY A 70 15.17 -21.04 1.13
N PRO A 71 15.81 -20.18 1.95
CA PRO A 71 17.26 -19.99 1.88
C PRO A 71 17.94 -21.32 2.20
N ARG A 72 18.76 -21.83 1.28
CA ARG A 72 19.62 -22.98 1.49
C ARG A 72 20.49 -22.64 2.70
N LYS A 73 20.39 -23.40 3.81
CA LYS A 73 21.25 -23.22 5.01
C LYS A 73 22.71 -23.15 4.53
N ALA A 74 23.24 -21.93 4.42
CA ALA A 74 24.68 -21.75 4.35
C ALA A 74 25.19 -22.23 5.70
N ARG A 75 25.98 -23.31 5.70
CA ARG A 75 26.68 -23.70 6.93
C ARG A 75 27.60 -22.54 7.26
N THR A 76 27.39 -21.93 8.41
CA THR A 76 28.31 -20.95 8.97
C THR A 76 29.66 -21.65 9.14
N ASP A 77 30.67 -21.23 8.38
CA ASP A 77 32.06 -21.73 8.45
C ASP A 77 32.79 -21.26 9.74
N ALA A 78 32.05 -21.04 10.83
CA ALA A 78 32.59 -20.67 12.14
C ALA A 78 33.37 -21.81 12.83
N ALA A 79 33.71 -22.87 12.08
CA ALA A 79 34.46 -24.04 12.57
C ALA A 79 35.87 -24.19 11.96
N ASN A 80 36.30 -23.29 11.07
CA ASN A 80 37.63 -23.34 10.42
C ASN A 80 38.63 -22.30 10.94
N GLU A 81 38.48 -21.80 12.16
CA GLU A 81 39.59 -21.16 12.87
C GLU A 81 40.40 -22.24 13.60
N VAL A 82 41.17 -22.97 12.80
CA VAL A 82 42.14 -23.95 13.30
C VAL A 82 43.26 -23.20 14.02
N ARG A 83 43.26 -23.33 15.35
CA ARG A 83 44.41 -23.12 16.22
C ARG A 83 45.53 -24.11 15.81
N ARG A 84 46.56 -23.63 15.10
CA ARG A 84 47.93 -24.17 15.19
C ARG A 84 48.96 -23.19 14.67
#